data_AF-B4HQ24-F1
#
_entry.id   AF-B4HQ24-F1
#
_cell.length_a   1.000
_cell.length_b   1.000
_cell.length_c   1.000
_cell.angle_alpha   90.00
_cell.angle_beta   90.00
_cell.angle_gamma   90.00
#
_symmetry.space_group_name_H-M   'P 1'
#
loop_
_entity.id
_entity.type
_entity.pdbx_description
1 polymer ?
#
loop_
_entity_poly.entity_id
_entity_poly.type
_entity_poly.pdbx_seq_one_letter_code
_entity_poly.pdbx_strand_id
1 'polypeptide(L)'
;MSTTALGISALFMVGCCALAQIARVICRRLVTREGLVPILINEAIAAAELCACCFELIIVADNFGVSMYAVCLFLLTIWWGRVWGDASACPYTHMEDVVEGRTSFKEMALRSWAELMGGCCVYRVVQVFWWLELAETHRGRAFEACNADLQVSPYLGAVIEGVATLLCRLASKTISEKEPRFGSYIDSFIGTSLVVAAFNFSGGYFNPVLATALKWGCRGHTHLEHIIVYWIGACAGAVLSIPVFKVPAVRRLLLGEGAASKSKQE
;
A
#
# COMPACT_ATOMS: atom_id res chain seq x y z
N MET A 1 2.17 -28.42 3.43
CA MET A 1 1.62 -27.55 4.49
C MET A 1 0.13 -27.69 4.56
N SER A 2 -0.42 -27.56 5.77
CA SER A 2 -1.83 -27.80 6.04
C SER A 2 -2.73 -26.66 5.54
N THR A 3 -3.90 -27.00 5.00
CA THR A 3 -4.99 -26.04 4.71
C THR A 3 -5.44 -25.29 5.96
N THR A 4 -5.30 -25.92 7.14
CA THR A 4 -5.57 -25.29 8.44
C THR A 4 -4.64 -24.10 8.69
N ALA A 5 -3.36 -24.20 8.35
CA ALA A 5 -2.41 -23.11 8.55
C ALA A 5 -2.76 -21.89 7.68
N LEU A 6 -3.13 -22.12 6.41
CA LEU A 6 -3.62 -21.06 5.53
C LEU A 6 -4.92 -20.43 6.08
N GLY A 7 -5.82 -21.26 6.62
CA GLY A 7 -7.05 -20.81 7.26
C GLY A 7 -6.80 -19.89 8.46
N ILE A 8 -5.76 -20.15 9.24
CA ILE A 8 -5.36 -19.30 10.38
C ILE A 8 -4.84 -17.95 9.90
N SER A 9 -3.97 -17.93 8.88
CA SER A 9 -3.50 -16.68 8.26
C SER A 9 -4.66 -15.87 7.66
N ALA A 10 -5.57 -16.53 6.95
CA ALA A 10 -6.76 -15.89 6.39
C ALA A 10 -7.68 -15.33 7.49
N LEU A 11 -7.90 -16.07 8.57
CA LEU A 11 -8.70 -15.63 9.70
C LEU A 11 -8.09 -14.41 10.38
N PHE A 12 -6.76 -14.38 10.54
CA PHE A 12 -6.06 -13.22 11.07
C PHE A 12 -6.26 -11.99 10.19
N MET A 13 -6.02 -12.10 8.88
CA MET A 13 -6.19 -10.98 7.93
C MET A 13 -7.64 -10.46 7.94
N VAL A 14 -8.64 -11.36 7.88
CA VAL A 14 -10.06 -10.98 7.95
C VAL A 14 -10.40 -10.35 9.32
N GLY A 15 -9.82 -10.87 10.40
CA GLY A 15 -9.95 -10.31 11.74
C GLY A 15 -9.39 -8.89 11.84
N CYS A 16 -8.21 -8.64 11.29
CA CYS A 16 -7.63 -7.30 11.19
C CYS A 16 -8.53 -6.34 10.40
N CYS A 17 -9.06 -6.78 9.26
CA CYS A 17 -10.02 -6.01 8.47
C CYS A 17 -11.29 -5.66 9.27
N ALA A 18 -11.87 -6.64 9.97
CA ALA A 18 -13.06 -6.43 10.80
C ALA A 18 -12.78 -5.48 11.98
N LEU A 19 -11.67 -5.67 12.69
CA LEU A 19 -11.26 -4.81 13.80
C LEU A 19 -11.00 -3.37 13.34
N ALA A 20 -10.36 -3.19 12.18
CA ALA A 20 -10.15 -1.86 11.60
C ALA A 20 -11.47 -1.19 11.23
N GLN A 21 -12.44 -1.93 10.67
CA GLN A 21 -13.78 -1.38 10.43
C GLN A 21 -14.50 -0.99 11.71
N ILE A 22 -14.45 -1.83 12.74
CA ILE A 22 -15.02 -1.51 14.06
C ILE A 22 -14.36 -0.26 14.63
N ALA A 23 -13.03 -0.16 14.57
CA ALA A 23 -12.28 1.00 15.02
C ALA A 23 -12.72 2.27 14.28
N ARG A 24 -12.85 2.24 12.94
CA ARG A 24 -13.36 3.38 12.17
C ARG A 24 -14.77 3.79 12.59
N VAL A 25 -15.68 2.84 12.79
CA VAL A 25 -17.05 3.11 13.24
C VAL A 25 -17.06 3.74 14.63
N ILE A 26 -16.25 3.23 15.56
CA ILE A 26 -16.11 3.79 16.91
C ILE A 26 -15.53 5.20 16.84
N CYS A 27 -14.46 5.41 16.06
CA CYS A 27 -13.83 6.72 15.90
C CYS A 27 -14.79 7.75 15.32
N ARG A 28 -15.61 7.39 14.32
CA ARG A 28 -16.66 8.28 13.78
C ARG A 28 -17.71 8.66 14.83
N ARG A 29 -18.00 7.78 15.79
CA ARG A 29 -18.96 8.05 16.88
C ARG A 29 -18.37 8.91 18.01
N LEU A 30 -17.10 8.68 18.35
CA LEU A 30 -16.44 9.33 19.49
C LEU A 30 -15.80 10.68 19.13
N VAL A 31 -15.29 10.81 17.90
CA VAL A 31 -14.61 12.03 17.44
C VAL A 31 -15.62 12.87 16.68
N THR A 32 -16.40 13.66 17.42
CA THR A 32 -17.49 14.51 16.91
C THR A 32 -17.01 15.83 16.28
N ARG A 33 -15.70 16.05 16.14
CA ARG A 33 -15.15 17.30 15.57
C ARG A 33 -14.83 17.11 14.09
N GLU A 34 -15.40 17.98 13.25
CA GLU A 34 -14.89 18.23 11.90
C GLU A 34 -13.43 18.72 11.97
N GLY A 35 -12.62 18.34 10.98
CA GLY A 35 -11.23 18.77 10.86
C GLY A 35 -10.24 17.63 10.68
N LEU A 36 -8.97 17.91 10.99
CA LEU A 36 -7.86 17.04 10.63
C LEU A 36 -7.77 15.76 11.49
N VAL A 37 -8.21 15.79 12.75
CA VAL A 37 -8.03 14.66 13.68
C VAL A 37 -8.73 13.36 13.22
N PRO A 38 -10.01 13.37 12.80
CA PRO A 38 -10.64 12.18 12.22
C PRO A 38 -9.89 11.62 11.01
N ILE A 39 -9.34 12.49 10.16
CA ILE A 39 -8.58 12.09 8.97
C ILE A 39 -7.30 11.35 9.39
N LEU A 40 -6.53 11.93 10.32
CA LEU A 40 -5.29 11.32 10.84
C LEU A 40 -5.57 9.95 11.49
N ILE A 41 -6.66 9.83 12.25
CA ILE A 41 -7.05 8.57 12.89
C ILE A 41 -7.41 7.53 11.83
N ASN A 42 -8.19 7.89 10.81
CA ASN A 42 -8.55 6.96 9.74
C ASN A 42 -7.32 6.52 8.93
N GLU A 43 -6.36 7.42 8.68
CA GLU A 43 -5.09 7.08 8.03
C GLU A 43 -4.25 6.12 8.87
N ALA A 44 -4.14 6.37 10.19
CA ALA A 44 -3.44 5.46 11.09
C ALA A 44 -4.10 4.07 11.14
N ILE A 45 -5.43 3.99 11.17
CA ILE A 45 -6.16 2.72 11.16
C ILE A 45 -5.97 1.99 9.81
N ALA A 46 -6.01 2.71 8.69
CA ALA A 46 -5.77 2.15 7.36
C ALA A 46 -4.36 1.59 7.23
N ALA A 47 -3.34 2.33 7.68
CA ALA A 47 -1.96 1.87 7.68
C ALA A 47 -1.73 0.67 8.61
N ALA A 48 -2.36 0.65 9.78
CA ALA A 48 -2.30 -0.49 10.69
C ALA A 48 -2.94 -1.75 10.07
N GLU A 49 -4.13 -1.62 9.47
CA GLU A 49 -4.81 -2.72 8.77
C GLU A 49 -3.97 -3.25 7.61
N LEU A 50 -3.47 -2.35 6.75
CA LEU A 50 -2.61 -2.67 5.63
C LEU A 50 -1.37 -3.45 6.08
N CYS A 51 -0.61 -2.89 7.03
CA CYS A 51 0.65 -3.50 7.47
C CYS A 51 0.40 -4.83 8.18
N ALA A 52 -0.62 -4.95 9.02
CA ALA A 52 -0.94 -6.22 9.70
C ALA A 52 -1.25 -7.34 8.71
N CYS A 53 -2.11 -7.07 7.72
CA CYS A 53 -2.42 -8.02 6.68
C CYS A 53 -1.19 -8.36 5.83
N CYS A 54 -0.36 -7.36 5.49
CA CYS A 54 0.84 -7.58 4.71
C CYS A 54 1.94 -8.35 5.45
N PHE A 55 2.09 -8.18 6.76
CA PHE A 55 2.96 -9.06 7.55
C PHE A 55 2.53 -10.52 7.43
N GLU A 56 1.24 -10.79 7.57
CA GLU A 56 0.72 -12.15 7.43
C GLU A 56 0.81 -12.65 5.98
N LEU A 57 0.67 -11.77 4.98
CA LEU A 57 0.92 -12.12 3.57
C LEU A 57 2.37 -12.59 3.35
N ILE A 58 3.37 -12.09 4.08
CA ILE A 58 4.73 -12.63 3.99
C ILE A 58 4.74 -14.10 4.43
N ILE A 59 4.03 -14.45 5.51
CA ILE A 59 3.86 -15.85 5.93
C ILE A 59 3.23 -16.67 4.80
N VAL A 60 2.20 -16.12 4.15
CA VAL A 60 1.54 -16.78 3.02
C VAL A 60 2.52 -16.99 1.85
N ALA A 61 3.33 -15.98 1.51
CA ALA A 61 4.29 -16.07 0.42
C ALA A 61 5.40 -17.09 0.69
N ASP A 62 6.03 -17.01 1.87
CA ASP A 62 7.16 -17.86 2.26
C ASP A 62 6.80 -19.34 2.30
N ASN A 63 5.54 -19.63 2.64
CA ASN A 63 5.11 -20.99 2.94
C ASN A 63 4.19 -21.55 1.82
N PHE A 64 3.26 -20.77 1.27
CA PHE A 64 2.31 -21.22 0.23
C PHE A 64 2.64 -20.70 -1.19
N GLY A 65 3.67 -19.86 -1.33
CA GLY A 65 4.16 -19.35 -2.59
C GLY A 65 3.47 -18.06 -3.07
N VAL A 66 4.12 -17.41 -4.04
CA VAL A 66 3.73 -16.09 -4.59
C VAL A 66 2.34 -16.12 -5.24
N SER A 67 1.91 -17.26 -5.80
CA SER A 67 0.57 -17.39 -6.38
C SER A 67 -0.55 -17.25 -5.34
N MET A 68 -0.38 -17.85 -4.15
CA MET A 68 -1.37 -17.71 -3.08
C MET A 68 -1.34 -16.31 -2.48
N TYR A 69 -0.13 -15.77 -2.28
CA TYR A 69 0.07 -14.36 -1.90
C TYR A 69 -0.70 -13.42 -2.83
N ALA A 70 -0.58 -13.60 -4.15
CA ALA A 70 -1.25 -12.76 -5.15
C ALA A 70 -2.78 -12.83 -5.04
N VAL A 71 -3.34 -14.02 -4.81
CA VAL A 71 -4.80 -14.19 -4.61
C VAL A 71 -5.25 -13.45 -3.36
N CYS A 72 -4.55 -13.63 -2.23
CA CYS A 72 -4.90 -12.95 -0.98
C CYS A 72 -4.75 -11.43 -1.09
N LEU A 73 -3.65 -10.95 -1.67
CA LEU A 73 -3.41 -9.52 -1.91
C LEU A 73 -4.48 -8.92 -2.83
N PHE A 74 -4.86 -9.61 -3.90
CA PHE A 74 -5.92 -9.14 -4.79
C PHE A 74 -7.26 -8.96 -4.06
N LEU A 75 -7.64 -9.92 -3.20
CA LEU A 75 -8.86 -9.81 -2.40
C LEU A 75 -8.78 -8.67 -1.36
N LEU A 76 -7.60 -8.48 -0.75
CA LEU A 76 -7.36 -7.40 0.21
C LEU A 76 -7.38 -6.01 -0.45
N THR A 77 -6.75 -5.84 -1.61
CA THR A 77 -6.77 -4.57 -2.36
C THR A 77 -8.20 -4.18 -2.79
N ILE A 78 -8.99 -5.17 -3.21
CA ILE A 78 -10.43 -4.99 -3.46
C ILE A 78 -11.16 -4.51 -2.21
N TRP A 79 -10.88 -5.13 -1.06
CA TRP A 79 -11.49 -4.77 0.22
C TRP A 79 -11.12 -3.34 0.61
N TRP A 80 -9.83 -3.02 0.69
CA TRP A 80 -9.30 -1.70 1.05
C TRP A 80 -9.88 -0.59 0.17
N GLY A 81 -9.90 -0.79 -1.15
CA GLY A 81 -10.47 0.16 -2.11
C GLY A 81 -11.98 0.42 -1.94
N ARG A 82 -12.71 -0.40 -1.18
CA ARG A 82 -14.12 -0.17 -0.86
C ARG A 82 -14.37 0.42 0.52
N VAL A 83 -13.51 0.11 1.48
CA VAL A 83 -13.83 0.36 2.90
C VAL A 83 -13.00 1.46 3.54
N TRP A 84 -11.90 1.89 2.91
CA TRP A 84 -11.07 2.96 3.45
C TRP A 84 -11.64 4.36 3.25
N GLY A 85 -12.59 4.53 2.32
CA GLY A 85 -13.15 5.85 2.00
C GLY A 85 -12.05 6.78 1.50
N ASP A 86 -11.85 7.90 2.19
CA ASP A 86 -10.84 8.90 1.83
C ASP A 86 -9.43 8.57 2.36
N ALA A 87 -9.28 7.54 3.20
CA ALA A 87 -7.97 7.13 3.70
C ALA A 87 -7.21 6.35 2.62
N SER A 88 -5.89 6.53 2.60
CA SER A 88 -5.01 5.98 1.56
C SER A 88 -3.93 5.05 2.10
N ALA A 89 -3.56 5.22 3.39
CA ALA A 89 -2.44 4.54 4.03
C ALA A 89 -1.12 4.70 3.26
N CYS A 90 -0.96 5.79 2.49
CA CYS A 90 0.16 5.94 1.57
C CYS A 90 0.63 7.40 1.46
N PRO A 91 1.88 7.73 1.84
CA PRO A 91 2.35 9.12 1.88
C PRO A 91 2.32 9.83 0.53
N TYR A 92 2.63 9.13 -0.58
CA TYR A 92 2.74 9.80 -1.87
C TYR A 92 1.41 10.26 -2.43
N THR A 93 0.26 9.70 -2.01
CA THR A 93 -1.05 10.18 -2.47
C THR A 93 -1.31 11.57 -1.89
N HIS A 94 -0.90 11.81 -0.64
CA HIS A 94 -0.93 13.14 -0.04
C HIS A 94 0.10 14.08 -0.67
N MET A 95 1.24 13.58 -1.17
CA MET A 95 2.18 14.40 -1.95
C MET A 95 1.58 14.81 -3.30
N GLU A 96 0.86 13.91 -3.97
CA GLU A 96 0.11 14.24 -5.19
C GLU A 96 -0.93 15.35 -4.90
N ASP A 97 -1.65 15.25 -3.77
CA ASP A 97 -2.60 16.28 -3.35
C ASP A 97 -1.94 17.65 -3.12
N VAL A 98 -0.72 17.68 -2.58
CA VAL A 98 0.03 18.94 -2.44
C VAL A 98 0.41 19.51 -3.80
N VAL A 99 0.90 18.67 -4.72
CA VAL A 99 1.28 19.09 -6.08
C VAL A 99 0.07 19.57 -6.89
N GLU A 100 -1.09 18.97 -6.69
CA GLU A 100 -2.35 19.35 -7.33
C GLU A 100 -3.09 20.47 -6.57
N GLY A 101 -2.52 21.00 -5.47
CA GLY A 101 -3.06 22.13 -4.72
C GLY A 101 -4.30 21.80 -3.87
N ARG A 102 -4.59 20.51 -3.64
CA ARG A 102 -5.74 20.04 -2.84
C ARG A 102 -5.50 20.07 -1.33
N THR A 103 -4.25 19.96 -0.90
CA THR A 103 -3.90 20.00 0.54
C THR A 103 -2.61 20.77 0.79
N SER A 104 -2.35 21.10 2.06
CA SER A 104 -1.14 21.78 2.50
C SER A 104 -0.01 20.80 2.82
N PHE A 105 1.25 21.23 2.69
CA PHE A 105 2.41 20.42 3.09
C PHE A 105 2.34 19.96 4.56
N LYS A 106 1.83 20.81 5.46
CA LYS A 106 1.64 20.48 6.88
C LYS A 106 0.67 19.32 7.06
N GLU A 107 -0.44 19.34 6.35
CA GLU A 107 -1.44 18.29 6.42
C GLU A 107 -0.91 16.97 5.84
N MET A 108 -0.24 17.02 4.68
CA MET A 108 0.44 15.85 4.10
C MET A 108 1.45 15.24 5.07
N ALA A 109 2.26 16.05 5.75
CA ALA A 109 3.24 15.57 6.72
C ALA A 109 2.57 14.93 7.94
N LEU A 110 1.47 15.51 8.44
CA LEU A 110 0.73 14.96 9.57
C LEU A 110 0.04 13.64 9.21
N ARG A 111 -0.55 13.53 8.01
CA ARG A 111 -1.14 12.27 7.51
C ARG A 111 -0.07 11.19 7.37
N SER A 112 1.05 11.49 6.71
CA SER A 112 2.18 10.57 6.56
C SER A 112 2.73 10.09 7.91
N TRP A 113 2.79 10.99 8.91
CA TRP A 113 3.19 10.62 10.27
C TRP A 113 2.17 9.69 10.92
N ALA A 114 0.87 9.97 10.80
CA ALA A 114 -0.17 9.12 11.36
C ALA A 114 -0.16 7.71 10.73
N GLU A 115 0.05 7.62 9.42
CA GLU A 115 0.21 6.35 8.70
C GLU A 115 1.42 5.56 9.23
N LEU A 116 2.57 6.22 9.39
CA LEU A 116 3.78 5.58 9.94
C LEU A 116 3.55 5.05 11.35
N MET A 117 2.89 5.83 12.22
CA MET A 117 2.57 5.39 13.56
C MET A 117 1.63 4.18 13.54
N GLY A 118 0.59 4.20 12.70
CA GLY A 118 -0.32 3.08 12.53
C GLY A 118 0.39 1.80 12.07
N GLY A 119 1.14 1.90 10.98
CA GLY A 119 1.87 0.78 10.38
C GLY A 119 2.99 0.22 11.27
N CYS A 120 3.73 1.06 11.99
CA CYS A 120 4.79 0.58 12.87
C CYS A 120 4.26 0.00 14.19
N CYS A 121 3.23 0.62 14.79
CA CYS A 121 2.67 0.15 16.06
C CYS A 121 1.97 -1.21 15.93
N VAL A 122 1.36 -1.50 14.77
CA VAL A 122 0.64 -2.77 14.58
C VAL A 122 1.56 -3.99 14.60
N TYR A 123 2.86 -3.81 14.32
CA TYR A 123 3.83 -4.90 14.38
C TYR A 123 3.82 -5.62 15.74
N ARG A 124 3.60 -4.90 16.85
CA ARG A 124 3.50 -5.53 18.18
C ARG A 124 2.32 -6.49 18.30
N VAL A 125 1.19 -6.16 17.69
CA VAL A 125 0.00 -7.03 17.67
C VAL A 125 0.28 -8.28 16.84
N VAL A 126 0.89 -8.10 15.65
CA VAL A 126 1.30 -9.21 14.78
C VAL A 126 2.32 -10.11 15.46
N GLN A 127 3.31 -9.53 16.14
CA GLN A 127 4.35 -10.29 16.84
C GLN A 127 3.75 -11.15 17.97
N VAL A 128 2.79 -10.61 18.73
CA VAL A 128 2.06 -11.39 19.73
C VAL A 128 1.27 -12.52 19.07
N PHE A 129 0.60 -12.25 17.94
CA PHE A 129 -0.13 -13.28 17.20
C PHE A 129 0.79 -14.43 16.74
N TRP A 130 1.94 -14.10 16.14
CA TRP A 130 2.94 -15.11 15.76
C TRP A 130 3.53 -15.85 16.95
N TRP A 131 3.69 -15.18 18.10
CA TRP A 131 4.21 -15.81 19.32
C TRP A 131 3.27 -16.86 19.91
N LEU A 132 1.96 -16.78 19.62
CA LEU A 132 1.00 -17.81 20.03
C LEU A 132 1.14 -19.12 19.25
N GLU A 133 1.92 -19.13 18.15
CA GLU A 133 2.22 -20.30 17.31
C GLU A 133 0.99 -21.13 16.93
N LEU A 134 -0.13 -20.47 16.63
CA LEU A 134 -1.41 -21.13 16.34
C LEU A 134 -1.35 -21.99 15.07
N ALA A 135 -0.45 -21.66 14.14
CA ALA A 135 -0.16 -22.44 12.93
C ALA A 135 1.30 -22.92 12.91
N GLU A 136 1.54 -24.02 12.19
CA GLU A 136 2.91 -24.54 11.94
C GLU A 136 3.82 -23.50 11.29
N THR A 137 3.26 -22.62 10.46
CA THR A 137 3.95 -21.52 9.76
C THR A 137 4.33 -20.34 10.67
N HIS A 138 3.84 -20.31 11.91
CA HIS A 138 4.18 -19.25 12.88
C HIS A 138 5.29 -19.67 13.85
N ARG A 139 5.70 -20.94 13.85
CA ARG A 139 6.72 -21.44 14.78
C ARG A 139 8.03 -20.67 14.65
N GLY A 140 8.47 -20.07 15.76
CA GLY A 140 9.69 -19.27 15.82
C GLY A 140 9.63 -17.93 15.06
N ARG A 141 8.54 -17.62 14.36
CA ARG A 141 8.45 -16.45 13.47
C ARG A 141 8.50 -15.13 14.23
N ALA A 142 7.94 -15.09 15.44
CA ALA A 142 7.91 -13.88 16.28
C ALA A 142 9.30 -13.36 16.69
N PHE A 143 10.33 -14.20 16.61
CA PHE A 143 11.72 -13.88 16.97
C PHE A 143 12.70 -14.11 15.83
N GLU A 144 12.21 -14.40 14.62
CA GLU A 144 13.04 -14.61 13.45
C GLU A 144 13.75 -13.31 13.05
N ALA A 145 15.02 -13.43 12.64
CA ALA A 145 15.77 -12.28 12.14
C ALA A 145 15.17 -11.82 10.80
N CYS A 146 14.80 -10.54 10.72
CA CYS A 146 14.26 -9.98 9.49
C CYS A 146 15.34 -9.78 8.42
N ASN A 147 15.04 -10.21 7.20
CA ASN A 147 15.84 -9.94 6.00
C ASN A 147 15.07 -9.03 5.05
N ALA A 148 15.82 -8.20 4.33
CA ALA A 148 15.33 -7.35 3.27
C ALA A 148 14.87 -8.15 2.05
N ASP A 149 13.85 -7.66 1.36
CA ASP A 149 13.39 -8.26 0.10
C ASP A 149 14.10 -7.68 -1.13
N LEU A 150 14.91 -6.63 -0.96
CA LEU A 150 15.70 -6.03 -2.03
C LEU A 150 16.78 -7.02 -2.51
N GLN A 151 16.58 -7.59 -3.69
CA GLN A 151 17.49 -8.56 -4.35
C GLN A 151 18.35 -7.93 -5.45
N VAL A 152 18.15 -6.64 -5.75
CA VAL A 152 18.89 -5.88 -6.77
C VAL A 152 19.64 -4.71 -6.16
N SER A 153 20.46 -4.02 -6.96
CA SER A 153 21.12 -2.80 -6.48
C SER A 153 20.09 -1.75 -6.05
N PRO A 154 20.37 -0.93 -5.02
CA PRO A 154 19.43 0.08 -4.52
C PRO A 154 18.92 1.04 -5.60
N TYR A 155 19.77 1.43 -6.55
CA TYR A 155 19.36 2.29 -7.66
C TYR A 155 18.39 1.61 -8.61
N LEU A 156 18.61 0.33 -8.93
CA LEU A 156 17.68 -0.43 -9.76
C LEU A 156 16.37 -0.68 -9.01
N GLY A 157 16.43 -0.98 -7.71
CA GLY A 157 15.25 -1.12 -6.86
C GLY A 157 14.41 0.17 -6.84
N ALA A 158 15.05 1.32 -6.68
CA ALA A 158 14.36 2.62 -6.72
C ALA A 158 13.69 2.90 -8.08
N VAL A 159 14.34 2.52 -9.18
CA VAL A 159 13.74 2.62 -10.53
C VAL A 159 12.55 1.69 -10.67
N ILE A 160 12.63 0.45 -10.19
CA ILE A 160 11.53 -0.53 -10.24
C ILE A 160 10.34 -0.02 -9.42
N GLU A 161 10.55 0.38 -8.18
CA GLU A 161 9.51 0.96 -7.32
C GLU A 161 8.90 2.21 -7.96
N GLY A 162 9.72 3.14 -8.44
CA GLY A 162 9.23 4.37 -9.07
C GLY A 162 8.46 4.15 -10.36
N VAL A 163 8.93 3.28 -11.27
CA VAL A 163 8.23 2.98 -12.53
C VAL A 163 6.93 2.24 -12.25
N ALA A 164 6.92 1.26 -11.36
CA ALA A 164 5.71 0.54 -11.02
C ALA A 164 4.68 1.44 -10.32
N THR A 165 5.12 2.31 -9.38
CA THR A 165 4.23 3.31 -8.78
C THR A 165 3.67 4.27 -9.84
N LEU A 166 4.50 4.77 -10.77
CA LEU A 166 4.04 5.59 -11.90
C LEU A 166 2.95 4.89 -12.71
N LEU A 167 3.15 3.62 -13.07
CA LEU A 167 2.16 2.84 -13.83
C LEU A 167 0.87 2.62 -13.04
N CYS A 168 0.95 2.28 -11.75
CA CYS A 168 -0.21 2.20 -10.86
C CYS A 168 -1.00 3.52 -10.86
N ARG A 169 -0.33 4.66 -10.67
CA ARG A 169 -1.00 5.96 -10.61
C ARG A 169 -1.62 6.37 -11.94
N LEU A 170 -0.96 6.11 -13.07
CA LEU A 170 -1.54 6.34 -14.39
C LEU A 170 -2.78 5.47 -14.64
N ALA A 171 -2.74 4.20 -14.22
CA ALA A 171 -3.89 3.31 -14.30
C ALA A 171 -5.05 3.81 -13.44
N SER A 172 -4.82 4.13 -12.16
CA SER A 172 -5.86 4.64 -11.26
C SER A 172 -6.48 5.95 -11.77
N LYS A 173 -5.67 6.90 -12.26
CA LYS A 173 -6.18 8.15 -12.86
C LYS A 173 -7.02 7.87 -14.12
N THR A 174 -6.59 6.93 -14.97
CA THR A 174 -7.35 6.52 -16.17
C THR A 174 -8.69 5.87 -15.80
N ILE A 175 -8.70 4.99 -14.80
CA ILE A 175 -9.90 4.32 -14.30
C ILE A 175 -10.85 5.34 -13.68
N SER A 176 -10.33 6.29 -12.91
CA SER A 176 -11.13 7.37 -12.33
C SER A 176 -11.77 8.27 -13.37
N GLU A 177 -11.11 8.55 -14.50
CA GLU A 177 -11.72 9.35 -15.57
C GLU A 177 -12.69 8.56 -16.46
N LYS A 178 -12.46 7.25 -16.66
CA LYS A 178 -13.34 6.40 -17.49
C LYS A 178 -14.55 5.85 -16.75
N GLU A 179 -14.48 5.79 -15.42
CA GLU A 179 -15.50 5.20 -14.53
C GLU A 179 -16.08 3.87 -15.04
N PRO A 180 -15.24 2.86 -15.39
CA PRO A 180 -15.74 1.60 -15.88
C PRO A 180 -16.51 0.85 -14.77
N ARG A 181 -17.50 0.03 -15.16
CA ARG A 181 -18.37 -0.73 -14.24
C ARG A 181 -17.62 -1.52 -13.16
N PHE A 182 -16.41 -2.00 -13.45
CA PHE A 182 -15.58 -2.78 -12.54
C PHE A 182 -14.26 -2.09 -12.18
N GLY A 183 -14.22 -0.75 -12.19
CA GLY A 183 -12.99 0.03 -11.99
C GLY A 183 -12.16 -0.36 -10.78
N SER A 184 -12.80 -0.52 -9.61
CA SER A 184 -12.12 -0.97 -8.38
C SER A 184 -11.44 -2.35 -8.52
N TYR A 185 -12.07 -3.30 -9.23
CA TYR A 185 -11.48 -4.62 -9.47
C TYR A 185 -10.31 -4.55 -10.46
N ILE A 186 -10.44 -3.71 -11.50
CA ILE A 186 -9.39 -3.51 -12.51
C ILE A 186 -8.16 -2.85 -11.86
N ASP A 187 -8.36 -1.82 -11.04
CA ASP A 187 -7.29 -1.13 -10.31
C ASP A 187 -6.56 -2.09 -9.37
N SER A 188 -7.32 -2.87 -8.58
CA SER A 188 -6.79 -3.92 -7.70
C SER A 188 -5.97 -4.98 -8.47
N PHE A 189 -6.45 -5.37 -9.66
CA PHE A 189 -5.77 -6.36 -10.50
C PHE A 189 -4.45 -5.82 -11.05
N ILE A 190 -4.43 -4.58 -11.55
CA ILE A 190 -3.23 -3.92 -12.07
C ILE A 190 -2.21 -3.75 -10.95
N GLY A 191 -2.62 -3.21 -9.80
CA GLY A 191 -1.75 -3.02 -8.64
C GLY A 191 -1.14 -4.34 -8.19
N THR A 192 -1.97 -5.37 -7.98
CA THR A 192 -1.48 -6.70 -7.58
C THR A 192 -0.52 -7.31 -8.61
N SER A 193 -0.81 -7.16 -9.91
CA SER A 193 0.05 -7.68 -10.98
C SER A 193 1.43 -7.03 -10.97
N LEU A 194 1.49 -5.71 -10.76
CA LEU A 194 2.76 -4.98 -10.65
C LEU A 194 3.53 -5.38 -9.39
N VAL A 195 2.85 -5.63 -8.26
CA VAL A 195 3.49 -6.10 -7.03
C VAL A 195 4.14 -7.46 -7.28
N VAL A 196 3.40 -8.40 -7.88
CA VAL A 196 3.92 -9.72 -8.24
C VAL A 196 5.10 -9.62 -9.22
N ALA A 197 5.04 -8.71 -10.19
CA ALA A 197 6.13 -8.50 -11.15
C ALA A 197 7.41 -7.95 -10.48
N ALA A 198 7.28 -7.12 -9.46
CA ALA A 198 8.41 -6.56 -8.71
C ALA A 198 8.86 -7.40 -7.51
N PHE A 199 8.09 -8.43 -7.14
CA PHE A 199 8.25 -9.21 -5.91
C PHE A 199 9.68 -9.72 -5.69
N ASN A 200 10.26 -10.37 -6.69
CA ASN A 200 11.62 -10.94 -6.61
C ASN A 200 12.76 -9.93 -6.81
N PHE A 201 12.46 -8.64 -6.96
CA PHE A 201 13.45 -7.60 -7.19
C PHE A 201 13.54 -6.62 -6.01
N SER A 202 12.43 -5.95 -5.69
CA SER A 202 12.35 -4.96 -4.60
C SER A 202 11.41 -5.38 -3.46
N GLY A 203 10.69 -6.49 -3.62
CA GLY A 203 9.53 -6.85 -2.79
C GLY A 203 8.21 -6.26 -3.29
N GLY A 204 8.24 -5.29 -4.21
CA GLY A 204 7.05 -4.70 -4.82
C GLY A 204 6.16 -3.96 -3.82
N TYR A 205 6.74 -3.09 -3.00
CA TYR A 205 6.00 -2.46 -1.91
C TYR A 205 5.10 -1.33 -2.39
N PHE A 206 5.64 -0.46 -3.25
CA PHE A 206 5.00 0.73 -3.81
C PHE A 206 4.25 1.55 -2.77
N ASN A 207 4.72 1.55 -1.53
CA ASN A 207 4.13 2.28 -0.42
C ASN A 207 5.21 2.48 0.65
N PRO A 208 5.65 3.73 0.87
CA PRO A 208 6.73 4.02 1.82
C PRO A 208 6.43 3.59 3.26
N VAL A 209 5.18 3.72 3.72
CA VAL A 209 4.75 3.31 5.07
C VAL A 209 4.80 1.80 5.21
N LEU A 210 4.27 1.08 4.22
CA LEU A 210 4.29 -0.38 4.21
C LEU A 210 5.72 -0.93 4.22
N ALA A 211 6.57 -0.44 3.32
CA ALA A 211 7.97 -0.85 3.27
C ALA A 211 8.68 -0.56 4.60
N THR A 212 8.44 0.60 5.19
CA THR A 212 9.05 0.98 6.48
C THR A 212 8.57 0.07 7.61
N ALA A 213 7.27 -0.17 7.72
CA ALA A 213 6.72 -1.04 8.76
C ALA A 213 7.28 -2.46 8.66
N LEU A 214 7.35 -3.03 7.46
CA LEU A 214 7.74 -4.42 7.26
C LEU A 214 9.25 -4.65 7.27
N LYS A 215 10.04 -3.71 6.73
CA LYS A 215 11.45 -3.95 6.39
C LYS A 215 12.47 -2.96 6.94
N TRP A 216 12.03 -1.89 7.63
CA TRP A 216 12.98 -0.94 8.19
C TRP A 216 13.90 -1.60 9.23
N GLY A 217 15.22 -1.53 9.00
CA GLY A 217 16.22 -2.10 9.91
C GLY A 217 16.45 -3.60 9.74
N CYS A 218 15.84 -4.24 8.74
CA CYS A 218 16.13 -5.63 8.38
C CYS A 218 17.52 -5.75 7.74
N ARG A 219 18.11 -6.95 7.83
CA ARG A 219 19.45 -7.23 7.25
C ARG A 219 19.37 -7.25 5.73
N GLY A 220 20.35 -6.66 5.05
CA GLY A 220 20.47 -6.70 3.58
C GLY A 220 20.48 -5.33 2.90
N HIS A 221 20.11 -4.26 3.61
CA HIS A 221 20.30 -2.88 3.17
C HIS A 221 20.57 -1.95 4.35
N THR A 222 21.18 -0.81 4.08
CA THR A 222 21.30 0.31 5.01
C THR A 222 19.98 1.08 5.13
N HIS A 223 19.87 1.94 6.15
CA HIS A 223 18.72 2.86 6.27
C HIS A 223 18.62 3.82 5.09
N LEU A 224 19.75 4.27 4.53
CA LEU A 224 19.76 5.18 3.40
C LEU A 224 19.26 4.50 2.12
N GLU A 225 19.69 3.26 1.87
CA GLU A 225 19.21 2.47 0.72
C GLU A 225 17.71 2.23 0.82
N HIS A 226 17.18 1.96 2.01
CA HIS A 226 15.73 1.86 2.24
C HIS A 226 14.99 3.13 1.82
N ILE A 227 15.49 4.30 2.25
CA ILE A 227 14.90 5.60 1.89
C ILE A 227 14.97 5.81 0.37
N ILE A 228 16.12 5.55 -0.26
CA ILE A 228 16.29 5.74 -1.70
C ILE A 228 15.30 4.89 -2.49
N VAL A 229 15.15 3.62 -2.13
CA VAL A 229 14.29 2.67 -2.84
C VAL A 229 12.82 2.97 -2.58
N TYR A 230 12.40 2.91 -1.32
CA TYR A 230 10.98 2.82 -0.98
C TYR A 230 10.30 4.16 -0.71
N TRP A 231 11.08 5.20 -0.39
CA TRP A 231 10.54 6.56 -0.25
C TRP A 231 10.78 7.37 -1.52
N ILE A 232 12.03 7.57 -1.91
CA ILE A 232 12.36 8.44 -3.04
C ILE A 232 11.84 7.83 -4.34
N GLY A 233 12.12 6.55 -4.60
CA GLY A 233 11.65 5.84 -5.80
C GLY A 233 10.13 5.91 -5.97
N ALA A 234 9.38 5.37 -5.01
CA ALA A 234 7.92 5.35 -5.05
C ALA A 234 7.29 6.76 -5.13
N CYS A 235 7.73 7.70 -4.29
CA CYS A 235 7.20 9.07 -4.31
C CYS A 235 7.50 9.81 -5.62
N ALA A 236 8.70 9.63 -6.19
CA ALA A 236 9.05 10.21 -7.49
C ALA A 236 8.14 9.66 -8.59
N GLY A 237 7.90 8.34 -8.60
CA GLY A 237 6.96 7.70 -9.53
C GLY A 237 5.54 8.29 -9.46
N ALA A 238 5.01 8.44 -8.25
CA ALA A 238 3.68 9.01 -8.03
C ALA A 238 3.60 10.48 -8.48
N VAL A 239 4.55 11.32 -8.06
CA VAL A 239 4.57 12.75 -8.43
C VAL A 239 4.75 12.94 -9.94
N LEU A 240 5.61 12.14 -10.58
CA LEU A 240 5.79 12.15 -12.04
C LEU A 240 4.52 11.75 -12.80
N SER A 241 3.64 10.95 -12.19
CA SER A 241 2.39 10.54 -12.82
C SER A 241 1.48 11.72 -13.18
N ILE A 242 1.52 12.81 -12.40
CA ILE A 242 0.67 13.98 -12.60
C ILE A 242 0.97 14.69 -13.92
N PRO A 243 2.20 15.19 -14.19
CA PRO A 243 2.50 15.82 -15.47
C PRO A 243 2.45 14.82 -16.63
N VAL A 244 2.88 13.57 -16.44
CA VAL A 244 2.83 12.53 -17.48
C VAL A 244 1.39 12.26 -17.92
N PHE A 245 0.45 12.19 -16.98
CA PHE A 245 -0.98 12.02 -17.28
C PHE A 245 -1.61 13.24 -17.97
N LYS A 246 -0.98 14.41 -17.92
CA LYS A 246 -1.42 15.62 -18.63
C LYS A 246 -0.89 15.70 -20.06
N VAL A 247 0.12 14.90 -20.42
CA VAL A 247 0.69 14.88 -21.78
C VAL A 247 -0.38 14.44 -22.80
N PRO A 248 -0.67 15.20 -23.87
CA PRO A 248 -1.74 14.88 -24.81
C PRO A 248 -1.61 13.51 -25.47
N ALA A 249 -0.38 13.08 -25.78
CA ALA A 249 -0.13 11.76 -26.36
C ALA A 249 -0.47 10.63 -25.37
N VAL A 250 -0.09 10.79 -24.11
CA VAL A 250 -0.40 9.83 -23.03
C VAL A 250 -1.90 9.79 -22.76
N ARG A 251 -2.55 10.95 -22.66
CA ARG A 251 -4.02 11.03 -22.51
C ARG A 251 -4.73 10.35 -23.66
N ARG A 252 -4.31 10.58 -24.90
CA ARG A 252 -4.89 9.93 -26.08
C ARG A 252 -4.74 8.42 -26.03
N LEU A 253 -3.56 7.93 -25.64
CA LEU A 253 -3.30 6.51 -25.51
C LEU A 253 -4.19 5.86 -24.43
N LEU A 254 -4.29 6.49 -23.25
CA LEU A 254 -4.99 5.93 -22.11
C LEU A 254 -6.52 6.09 -22.20
N LEU A 255 -6.99 7.24 -22.69
CA LEU A 255 -8.41 7.61 -22.70
C LEU A 255 -9.09 7.43 -24.06
N GLY A 256 -8.33 7.38 -25.16
CA GLY A 256 -8.85 7.36 -26.53
C GLY A 256 -8.86 8.74 -27.20
N GLU A 257 -9.08 8.78 -28.51
CA GLU A 257 -8.92 9.97 -29.36
C GLU A 257 -9.78 11.20 -28.98
N GLY A 258 -10.90 10.99 -28.27
CA GLY A 258 -11.80 12.06 -27.84
C GLY A 258 -11.33 12.89 -26.63
N ALA A 259 -10.27 12.50 -25.93
CA ALA A 259 -9.89 13.13 -24.66
C ALA A 259 -9.01 14.39 -24.79
N ALA A 260 -8.35 14.61 -25.94
CA ALA A 260 -7.45 15.75 -26.15
C ALA A 260 -8.18 17.08 -26.40
N SER A 261 -9.49 17.07 -26.65
CA SER A 261 -10.28 18.29 -26.90
C SER A 261 -10.64 19.05 -25.61
N LYS A 262 -10.80 18.34 -24.48
CA LYS A 262 -11.19 18.95 -23.20
C LYS A 262 -10.07 19.75 -22.53
N SER A 263 -8.79 19.39 -22.73
CA SER A 263 -7.66 20.12 -22.09
C SER A 263 -7.33 21.47 -22.75
N LYS A 264 -8.03 21.85 -23.83
CA LYS A 264 -7.86 23.15 -24.49
C LYS A 264 -8.92 24.18 -24.04
N GLN A 265 -9.85 23.80 -23.16
CA GLN A 265 -10.95 24.64 -22.69
C GLN A 265 -10.85 25.04 -21.21
N GLU A 266 -9.82 24.59 -20.49
CA GLU A 266 -9.49 25.02 -19.11
C GLU A 266 -8.18 25.79 -19.08
#